data_AF-A0A1S0U5D8-F1
#
_entry.id   AF-A0A1S0U5D8-F1
#
_cell.length_a   1.000
_cell.length_b   1.000
_cell.length_c   1.000
_cell.angle_alpha   90.00
_cell.angle_beta   90.00
_cell.angle_gamma   90.00
#
_symmetry.space_group_name_H-M   'P 1'
#
loop_
_entity.id
_entity.type
_entity.pdbx_description
1 polymer ?
#
loop_
_entity_poly.entity_id
_entity_poly.type
_entity_poly.pdbx_seq_one_letter_code
_entity_poly.pdbx_strand_id
1 'polypeptide(L)'
;MRCLANYEGANKTLERARGRNKDIPKAEAEQSEACKKFEDISEVAKGELLDLKKRRLVAFKKNLTDLADLQIKHAKAQIALLEQALSKQG
;
A
#
# COMPACT_ATOMS: atom_id res chain seq x y z
N MET A 1 -12.34 5.87 -0.25
CA MET A 1 -12.97 7.21 -0.34
C MET A 1 -14.49 7.19 -0.21
N ARG A 2 -15.20 6.17 -0.73
CA ARG A 2 -16.68 6.11 -0.65
C ARG A 2 -17.24 6.07 0.79
N CYS A 3 -16.60 5.36 1.73
CA CYS A 3 -17.08 5.30 3.12
C CYS A 3 -16.94 6.62 3.89
N LEU A 4 -15.86 7.39 3.65
CA LEU A 4 -15.70 8.73 4.23
C LEU A 4 -16.78 9.68 3.72
N ALA A 5 -17.00 9.69 2.39
CA ALA A 5 -18.05 10.51 1.80
C ALA A 5 -19.46 10.13 2.32
N ASN A 6 -19.72 8.84 2.53
CA ASN A 6 -20.97 8.37 3.14
C ASN A 6 -21.11 8.84 4.59
N TYR A 7 -20.03 8.77 5.38
CA TYR A 7 -20.00 9.24 6.76
C TYR A 7 -20.24 10.76 6.84
N GLU A 8 -19.55 11.55 6.03
CA GLU A 8 -19.76 13.00 5.94
C GLU A 8 -21.18 13.36 5.48
N GLY A 9 -21.73 12.57 4.54
CA GLY A 9 -23.12 12.68 4.11
C GLY A 9 -24.11 12.42 5.25
N ALA A 10 -23.90 11.35 6.02
CA ALA A 10 -24.73 11.00 7.16
C ALA A 10 -24.64 12.05 8.28
N ASN A 11 -23.45 12.62 8.54
CA ASN A 11 -23.28 13.75 9.45
C ASN A 11 -24.13 14.95 9.02
N LYS A 12 -24.09 15.34 7.74
CA LYS A 12 -24.92 16.45 7.22
C LYS A 12 -26.42 16.16 7.38
N THR A 13 -26.84 14.92 7.19
CA THR A 13 -28.25 14.52 7.37
C THR A 13 -28.67 14.61 8.83
N LEU A 14 -27.83 14.16 9.76
CA LEU A 14 -28.07 14.26 11.20
C LEU A 14 -28.19 15.72 11.66
N GLU A 15 -27.31 16.60 11.20
CA GLU A 15 -27.39 18.03 11.53
C GLU A 15 -28.70 18.68 11.03
N ARG A 16 -29.19 18.28 9.85
CA ARG A 16 -30.51 18.74 9.38
C ARG A 16 -31.66 18.19 10.21
N ALA A 17 -31.59 16.92 10.63
CA ALA A 17 -32.60 16.28 11.48
C ALA A 17 -32.70 16.98 12.84
N ARG A 18 -31.55 17.30 13.44
CA ARG A 18 -31.43 18.10 14.67
C ARG A 18 -32.02 19.49 14.50
N GLY A 19 -31.64 20.20 13.43
CA GLY A 19 -32.15 21.54 13.15
C GLY A 19 -33.67 21.61 12.89
N ARG A 20 -34.29 20.51 12.44
CA ARG A 20 -35.75 20.39 12.23
C ARG A 20 -36.50 19.74 13.39
N ASN A 21 -35.78 19.30 14.42
CA ASN A 21 -36.27 18.48 15.53
C ASN A 21 -37.12 17.28 15.08
N LYS A 22 -36.70 16.60 14.00
CA LYS A 22 -37.45 15.53 13.35
C LYS A 22 -36.52 14.42 12.87
N ASP A 23 -36.94 13.17 13.02
CA ASP A 23 -36.23 11.96 12.55
C ASP A 23 -34.82 11.77 13.14
N ILE A 24 -34.52 12.42 14.28
CA ILE A 24 -33.21 12.41 14.94
C ILE A 24 -32.73 10.97 15.24
N PRO A 25 -33.52 10.08 15.89
CA PRO A 25 -33.02 8.74 16.25
C PRO A 25 -32.61 7.90 15.04
N LYS A 26 -33.32 8.07 13.92
CA LYS A 26 -33.00 7.39 12.66
C LYS A 26 -31.70 7.92 12.06
N ALA A 27 -31.55 9.24 11.99
CA ALA A 27 -30.35 9.86 11.47
C ALA A 27 -29.11 9.57 12.32
N GLU A 28 -29.25 9.44 13.64
CA GLU A 28 -28.18 9.02 14.55
C GLU A 28 -27.75 7.57 14.32
N ALA A 29 -28.71 6.66 14.12
CA ALA A 29 -28.40 5.27 13.80
C ALA A 29 -27.65 5.15 12.46
N GLU A 30 -28.12 5.85 11.41
CA GLU A 30 -27.49 5.85 10.09
C GLU A 30 -26.08 6.45 10.12
N GLN A 31 -25.87 7.52 10.90
CA GLN A 31 -24.57 8.13 11.09
C GLN A 31 -23.60 7.20 11.85
N SER A 32 -24.07 6.55 12.91
CA SER A 32 -23.26 5.63 13.70
C SER A 32 -22.79 4.44 12.86
N GLU A 33 -23.69 3.88 12.04
CA GLU A 33 -23.34 2.79 11.12
C GLU A 33 -22.30 3.23 10.07
N ALA A 34 -22.47 4.43 9.50
CA ALA A 34 -21.51 4.98 8.54
C ALA A 34 -20.14 5.27 9.18
N CYS A 35 -20.12 5.76 10.42
CA CYS A 35 -18.91 6.02 11.20
C CYS A 35 -18.14 4.71 11.43
N LYS A 36 -18.81 3.70 11.96
CA LYS A 36 -18.21 2.38 12.22
C LYS A 36 -17.61 1.78 10.94
N LYS A 37 -18.35 1.80 9.84
CA LYS A 37 -17.87 1.31 8.53
C LYS A 37 -16.64 2.07 8.05
N PHE A 38 -16.58 3.38 8.27
CA PHE A 38 -15.42 4.20 7.91
C PHE A 38 -14.21 3.91 8.81
N GLU A 39 -14.41 3.73 10.11
CA GLU A 39 -13.35 3.40 11.06
C GLU A 39 -12.75 2.02 10.77
N ASP A 40 -13.60 0.99 10.64
CA ASP A 40 -13.18 -0.39 10.37
C ASP A 40 -12.31 -0.47 9.09
N ILE A 41 -12.74 0.17 7.99
CA ILE A 41 -11.97 0.18 6.75
C ILE A 41 -10.70 1.01 6.86
N SER A 42 -10.72 2.09 7.66
CA SER A 42 -9.55 2.96 7.83
C SER A 42 -8.45 2.26 8.61
N GLU A 43 -8.79 1.50 9.64
CA GLU A 43 -7.82 0.73 10.42
C GLU A 43 -7.14 -0.36 9.58
N VAL A 44 -7.93 -1.13 8.81
CA VAL A 44 -7.38 -2.14 7.90
C VAL A 44 -6.49 -1.49 6.85
N ALA A 45 -6.93 -0.39 6.23
CA ALA A 45 -6.16 0.31 5.21
C ALA A 45 -4.82 0.85 5.74
N LYS A 46 -4.78 1.39 6.97
CA LYS A 46 -3.52 1.83 7.61
C LYS A 46 -2.55 0.66 7.78
N GLY A 47 -3.04 -0.49 8.24
CA GLY A 47 -2.23 -1.71 8.36
C GLY A 47 -1.64 -2.16 7.02
N GLU A 48 -2.49 -2.28 5.99
CA GLU A 48 -2.10 -2.68 4.65
C GLU A 48 -1.05 -1.74 4.02
N LEU A 49 -1.17 -0.42 4.26
CA LEU A 49 -0.18 0.55 3.76
C LEU A 49 1.19 0.36 4.42
N LEU A 50 1.23 0.10 5.73
CA LEU A 50 2.48 -0.18 6.44
C LEU A 50 3.12 -1.48 5.96
N ASP A 51 2.33 -2.52 5.75
CA ASP A 51 2.83 -3.81 5.30
C ASP A 51 3.23 -3.80 3.82
N LEU A 52 2.53 -3.05 2.97
CA LEU A 52 2.95 -2.79 1.60
C LEU A 52 4.31 -2.09 1.57
N LYS A 53 4.53 -1.08 2.42
CA LYS A 53 5.83 -0.39 2.53
C LYS A 53 6.95 -1.36 2.92
N LYS A 54 6.72 -2.22 3.92
CA LYS A 54 7.70 -3.24 4.34
C LYS A 54 8.00 -4.22 3.21
N ARG A 55 6.97 -4.80 2.58
CA ARG A 55 7.12 -5.76 1.46
C ARG A 55 7.89 -5.14 0.30
N ARG A 56 7.56 -3.90 -0.07
CA ARG A 56 8.24 -3.19 -1.16
C ARG A 56 9.72 -2.95 -0.85
N LEU A 57 10.06 -2.57 0.38
CA LEU A 57 11.46 -2.38 0.79
C LEU A 57 12.26 -3.68 0.70
N VAL A 58 11.70 -4.78 1.22
CA VAL A 58 12.34 -6.10 1.18
C VAL A 58 12.54 -6.57 -0.27
N ALA A 59 11.51 -6.45 -1.11
CA ALA A 59 11.60 -6.82 -2.52
C ALA A 59 12.66 -5.99 -3.26
N PHE A 60 12.69 -4.68 -3.02
CA PHE A 60 13.66 -3.79 -3.65
C PHE A 60 15.10 -4.14 -3.23
N LYS A 61 15.33 -4.37 -1.93
CA LYS A 61 16.64 -4.81 -1.43
C LYS A 61 17.07 -6.12 -2.08
N LYS A 62 16.18 -7.12 -2.11
CA LYS A 62 16.45 -8.42 -2.73
C LYS A 62 16.80 -8.27 -4.21
N ASN A 63 16.01 -7.52 -4.96
CA ASN A 63 16.24 -7.31 -6.39
C ASN A 63 17.59 -6.64 -6.67
N LEU A 64 18.01 -5.68 -5.84
CA LEU A 64 19.32 -5.05 -5.99
C LEU A 64 20.47 -6.01 -5.68
N THR A 65 20.32 -6.84 -4.62
CA THR A 65 21.31 -7.87 -4.30
C THR A 65 21.42 -8.91 -5.42
N ASP A 66 20.28 -9.44 -5.87
CA ASP A 66 20.23 -10.44 -6.95
C ASP A 66 20.84 -9.88 -8.25
N LEU A 67 20.57 -8.60 -8.56
CA LEU A 67 21.16 -7.93 -9.72
C LEU A 67 22.69 -7.78 -9.59
N ALA A 68 23.18 -7.33 -8.44
CA ALA A 68 24.62 -7.18 -8.21
C ALA A 68 25.34 -8.54 -8.31
N ASP A 69 24.77 -9.59 -7.74
CA ASP A 69 25.32 -10.95 -7.83
C ASP A 69 25.39 -11.45 -9.27
N LEU A 70 24.35 -11.17 -10.08
CA LEU A 70 24.35 -11.49 -11.50
C LEU A 70 25.42 -10.71 -12.27
N GLN A 71 25.57 -9.42 -12.00
CA GLN A 71 26.60 -8.58 -12.63
C GLN A 71 28.01 -9.08 -12.31
N ILE A 72 28.28 -9.46 -11.05
CA ILE A 72 29.58 -10.03 -10.64
C ILE A 72 29.85 -11.35 -11.37
N LYS A 73 28.87 -12.26 -11.42
CA LYS A 73 29.00 -13.53 -12.14
C LYS A 73 29.30 -13.30 -13.63
N HIS A 74 28.59 -12.37 -14.25
CA HIS A 74 28.79 -12.03 -15.65
C HIS A 74 30.19 -11.46 -15.92
N ALA A 75 30.64 -10.51 -15.08
CA ALA A 75 31.98 -9.94 -15.20
C ALA A 75 33.07 -11.01 -15.07
N LYS A 76 32.94 -11.93 -14.09
CA LYS A 76 33.89 -13.06 -13.93
C LYS A 76 33.92 -13.97 -15.16
N ALA A 77 32.75 -14.29 -15.73
CA ALA A 77 32.67 -15.11 -16.94
C ALA A 77 33.31 -14.42 -18.15
N GLN A 78 33.10 -13.11 -18.31
CA GLN A 78 33.74 -12.31 -19.35
C GLN A 78 35.27 -12.29 -19.21
N ILE A 79 35.77 -12.09 -17.99
CA ILE A 79 37.22 -12.13 -17.71
C ILE A 79 37.80 -13.49 -18.10
N ALA A 80 37.18 -14.59 -17.65
CA ALA A 80 37.66 -15.94 -17.96
C ALA A 80 37.68 -16.23 -19.48
N LEU A 81 36.67 -15.75 -20.23
CA LEU A 81 36.64 -15.86 -21.69
C LEU A 81 37.78 -15.09 -22.35
N LEU A 82 38.06 -13.87 -21.87
CA LEU A 82 39.15 -13.04 -22.40
C LEU A 82 40.51 -13.67 -22.11
N GLU A 83 40.74 -14.18 -20.89
CA GLU A 83 41.96 -14.91 -20.52
C GLU A 83 42.15 -16.17 -21.39
N GLN A 84 41.08 -16.90 -21.67
CA GLN A 84 41.12 -18.06 -22.57
C GLN A 84 41.44 -17.66 -24.01
N ALA A 85 40.91 -16.53 -24.50
CA ALA A 85 41.21 -16.04 -25.84
C ALA A 85 42.67 -15.61 -25.97
N LEU A 86 43.22 -14.96 -24.95
CA LEU A 86 44.62 -14.52 -24.92
C LEU A 86 45.60 -15.69 -24.81
N SER A 87 45.28 -16.70 -23.98
CA SER A 87 46.14 -17.89 -23.82
C SER A 87 46.21 -18.80 -25.04
N LYS A 88 45.24 -18.72 -25.97
CA LYS A 88 45.29 -19.45 -27.25
C LYS A 88 46.16 -18.79 -28.32
N GLN A 89 46.71 -17.59 -28.07
CA GLN A 89 47.56 -16.86 -29.02
C GLN A 89 49.07 -17.00 -28.78
N GLY A 90 49.49 -17.67 -27.70
CA GLY A 90 50.89 -18.01 -27.41
C GLY A 90 51.16 -19.49 -27.61
#